data_AF-A0A1M3NH52-F1
#
_entry.id   AF-A0A1M3NH52-F1
#
_cell.length_a   1.000
_cell.length_b   1.000
_cell.length_c   1.000
_cell.angle_alpha   90.00
_cell.angle_beta   90.00
_cell.angle_gamma   90.00
#
_symmetry.space_group_name_H-M   'P 1'
#
loop_
_entity.id
_entity.type
_entity.pdbx_description
1 polymer ?
#
loop_
_entity_poly.entity_id
_entity_poly.type
_entity_poly.pdbx_seq_one_letter_code
_entity_poly.pdbx_strand_id
1 'polypeptide(L)'
;MSVATEGTETAHAAEEPFSLLPTGGFFTRLESRLGFDPRKHPIAQQGARVASYLLITWVAPMVLASVEPARHGALSFMADFETHLRSLVAIPLLLFAESRVDREVKYIVRSLGSPRRCRNSEGLRARVRSLRPLIEHPLVGAGLVLLALLIVPTWIRHHTSGRETWIFVNGARPTLTAAGTWQAYVVVPVYVFLLLRWLWRWLVLMLVFARSASLLRPIVSHGDRCGGFSFVSRAPGQFAWVIAGASSLVSARWLFAVVCDGVPAAAVTKPMLGILILSVLIAFFPLLGFAFHFAQAKRSGLRHYRAVVEGHARNVEREWFRRPFPAHVTSEESSSLTDLNSVYDVVRTMQIIPYRRAQVSIVLLAAIIPMLPVLSFIAPIDEILRGVFKALL
;
A
#
# COMPACT_ATOMS: atom_id res chain seq x y z
N MET A 1 61.14 18.70 3.91
CA MET A 1 60.59 17.48 4.54
C MET A 1 59.09 17.53 4.40
N SER A 2 58.59 16.81 3.40
CA SER A 2 57.17 16.65 3.08
C SER A 2 56.55 15.66 4.06
N VAL A 3 55.50 16.05 4.76
CA VAL A 3 54.64 15.11 5.50
C VAL A 3 53.32 15.08 4.76
N ALA A 4 53.10 13.95 4.08
CA ALA A 4 51.90 13.61 3.36
C ALA A 4 50.72 13.46 4.32
N THR A 5 49.68 14.27 4.12
CA THR A 5 48.33 13.98 4.59
C THR A 5 47.63 13.15 3.51
N GLU A 6 47.91 11.84 3.50
CA GLU A 6 47.16 10.88 2.70
C GLU A 6 45.85 10.51 3.41
N GLY A 7 44.74 10.84 2.74
CA GLY A 7 43.67 9.88 2.47
C GLY A 7 43.01 9.18 3.65
N THR A 8 42.09 9.86 4.33
CA THR A 8 40.93 9.21 4.97
C THR A 8 39.59 9.75 4.44
N GLU A 9 39.58 10.19 3.19
CA GLU A 9 38.37 10.13 2.35
C GLU A 9 38.27 8.73 1.72
N THR A 10 38.14 7.70 2.55
CA THR A 10 37.62 6.43 2.05
C THR A 10 36.16 6.67 1.71
N ALA A 11 35.92 6.89 0.43
CA ALA A 11 34.65 6.76 -0.24
C ALA A 11 33.83 5.63 0.42
N HIS A 12 32.89 6.02 1.30
CA HIS A 12 31.66 5.27 1.46
C HIS A 12 31.01 5.34 0.07
N ALA A 13 31.34 4.37 -0.79
CA ALA A 13 30.60 4.11 -2.00
C ALA A 13 29.14 4.17 -1.59
N ALA A 14 28.44 5.20 -2.05
CA ALA A 14 27.07 5.48 -1.69
C ALA A 14 26.23 4.31 -2.24
N GLU A 15 26.11 3.24 -1.45
CA GLU A 15 25.38 2.04 -1.83
C GLU A 15 23.97 2.50 -2.21
N GLU A 16 23.60 2.26 -3.47
CA GLU A 16 22.30 2.70 -3.97
C GLU A 16 21.20 2.14 -3.06
N PRO A 17 20.42 3.02 -2.42
CA PRO A 17 19.42 2.61 -1.46
C PRO A 17 18.37 1.75 -2.17
N PHE A 18 18.06 0.59 -1.57
CA PHE A 18 17.05 -0.33 -2.10
C PHE A 18 15.77 0.41 -2.51
N SER A 19 15.36 0.17 -3.76
CA SER A 19 14.27 0.87 -4.43
C SER A 19 13.22 -0.16 -4.83
N LEU A 20 11.94 0.14 -4.57
CA LEU A 20 10.83 -0.66 -5.11
C LEU A 20 10.54 -0.31 -6.57
N LEU A 21 11.10 0.80 -7.06
CA LEU A 21 11.06 1.17 -8.47
C LEU A 21 12.24 0.51 -9.20
N PRO A 22 11.98 -0.32 -10.22
CA PRO A 22 13.04 -0.97 -10.99
C PRO A 22 13.84 0.09 -11.73
N THR A 23 15.14 0.15 -11.48
CA THR A 23 16.04 1.10 -12.16
C THR A 23 16.49 0.66 -13.54
N GLY A 24 16.19 -0.58 -13.97
CA GLY A 24 16.69 -1.13 -15.24
C GLY A 24 15.82 -2.16 -15.95
N GLY A 25 14.54 -2.29 -15.59
CA GLY A 25 13.60 -3.23 -16.22
C GLY A 25 13.17 -2.78 -17.62
N PHE A 26 12.57 -3.69 -18.41
CA PHE A 26 12.11 -3.40 -19.78
C PHE A 26 11.25 -2.12 -19.87
N PHE A 27 10.31 -1.96 -18.95
CA PHE A 27 9.45 -0.77 -18.90
C PHE A 27 10.21 0.50 -18.56
N THR A 28 11.19 0.47 -17.65
CA THR A 28 12.01 1.66 -17.38
C THR A 28 13.01 1.94 -18.49
N ARG A 29 13.43 0.94 -19.27
CA ARG A 29 14.18 1.15 -20.54
C ARG A 29 13.30 1.76 -21.63
N LEU A 30 12.05 1.34 -21.72
CA LEU A 30 11.07 1.92 -22.64
C LEU A 30 10.74 3.37 -22.24
N GLU A 31 10.46 3.61 -20.95
CA GLU A 31 10.21 4.94 -20.39
C GLU A 31 11.43 5.86 -20.56
N SER A 32 12.65 5.39 -20.29
CA SER A 32 13.87 6.18 -20.50
C SER A 32 14.16 6.46 -21.97
N ARG A 33 13.82 5.55 -22.89
CA ARG A 33 13.86 5.84 -24.35
C ARG A 33 12.82 6.87 -24.77
N LEU A 34 11.70 6.96 -24.06
CA LEU A 34 10.69 8.01 -24.21
C LEU A 34 11.06 9.31 -23.46
N GLY A 35 12.26 9.38 -22.86
CA GLY A 35 12.77 10.56 -22.15
C GLY A 35 12.36 10.65 -20.68
N PHE A 36 11.68 9.63 -20.13
CA PHE A 36 11.27 9.56 -18.73
C PHE A 36 12.29 8.73 -17.93
N ASP A 37 13.30 9.38 -17.37
CA ASP A 37 14.25 8.74 -16.45
C ASP A 37 13.88 9.10 -15.00
N PRO A 38 13.40 8.14 -14.18
CA PRO A 38 13.06 8.38 -12.77
C PRO A 38 14.17 9.05 -11.93
N ARG A 39 15.42 9.11 -12.44
CA ARG A 39 16.61 9.67 -11.79
C ARG A 39 16.78 11.19 -11.94
N LYS A 40 16.13 11.87 -12.89
CA LYS A 40 16.44 13.28 -13.23
C LYS A 40 15.19 14.18 -13.13
N HIS A 41 15.06 14.97 -12.06
CA HIS A 41 13.97 15.94 -11.81
C HIS A 41 12.55 15.34 -11.58
N PRO A 42 12.10 15.25 -10.31
CA PRO A 42 10.98 14.38 -9.92
C PRO A 42 9.59 14.86 -10.32
N ILE A 43 9.35 16.16 -10.50
CA ILE A 43 7.97 16.68 -10.68
C ILE A 43 7.63 16.85 -12.17
N ALA A 44 8.48 17.54 -12.94
CA ALA A 44 8.23 17.81 -14.36
C ALA A 44 8.15 16.51 -15.18
N GLN A 45 9.04 15.55 -14.92
CA GLN A 45 9.02 14.26 -15.61
C GLN A 45 7.86 13.36 -15.16
N GLN A 46 7.44 13.45 -13.90
CA GLN A 46 6.25 12.74 -13.43
C GLN A 46 4.98 13.27 -14.11
N GLY A 47 4.87 14.58 -14.27
CA GLY A 47 3.77 15.21 -15.02
C GLY A 47 3.74 14.77 -16.48
N ALA A 48 4.89 14.81 -17.15
CA ALA A 48 5.00 14.40 -18.56
C ALA A 48 4.72 12.89 -18.76
N ARG A 49 5.12 12.04 -17.81
CA ARG A 49 4.76 10.60 -17.83
C ARG A 49 3.26 10.39 -17.61
N VAL A 50 2.64 11.08 -16.66
CA VAL A 50 1.18 11.00 -16.49
C VAL A 50 0.48 11.48 -17.77
N ALA A 51 0.95 12.57 -18.39
CA ALA A 51 0.41 13.07 -19.65
C ALA A 51 0.55 12.06 -20.79
N SER A 52 1.67 11.34 -20.92
CA SER A 52 1.83 10.31 -21.95
C SER A 52 0.86 9.14 -21.76
N TYR A 53 0.64 8.71 -20.51
CA TYR A 53 -0.37 7.70 -20.21
C TYR A 53 -1.78 8.22 -20.54
N LEU A 54 -2.12 9.46 -20.15
CA LEU A 54 -3.42 10.07 -20.47
C LEU A 54 -3.66 10.19 -21.98
N LEU A 55 -2.63 10.52 -22.76
CA LEU A 55 -2.71 10.56 -24.22
C LEU A 55 -3.08 9.19 -24.80
N ILE A 56 -2.43 8.13 -24.31
CA ILE A 56 -2.65 6.76 -24.77
C ILE A 56 -3.98 6.20 -24.27
N THR A 57 -4.34 6.47 -23.02
CA THR A 57 -5.47 5.80 -22.35
C THR A 57 -6.78 6.57 -22.41
N TRP A 58 -6.75 7.88 -22.67
CA TRP A 58 -7.96 8.70 -22.75
C TRP A 58 -8.11 9.43 -24.08
N VAL A 59 -7.07 10.13 -24.57
CA VAL A 59 -7.17 10.91 -25.82
C VAL A 59 -7.32 10.00 -27.03
N ALA A 60 -6.49 8.95 -27.15
CA ALA A 60 -6.56 8.02 -28.27
C ALA A 60 -7.95 7.34 -28.40
N PRO A 61 -8.54 6.74 -27.36
CA PRO A 61 -9.89 6.17 -27.50
C PRO A 61 -10.96 7.23 -27.74
N MET A 62 -10.82 8.44 -27.19
CA MET A 62 -11.75 9.55 -27.49
C MET A 62 -11.73 9.93 -28.97
N VAL A 63 -10.55 10.07 -29.56
CA VAL A 63 -10.39 10.41 -30.99
C VAL A 63 -10.97 9.30 -31.86
N LEU A 64 -10.63 8.03 -31.57
CA LEU A 64 -11.17 6.89 -32.30
C LEU A 64 -12.70 6.82 -32.20
N ALA A 65 -13.27 7.06 -31.01
CA ALA A 65 -14.71 7.07 -30.80
C ALA A 65 -15.41 8.25 -31.50
N SER A 66 -14.73 9.39 -31.70
CA SER A 66 -15.30 10.58 -32.36
C SER A 66 -15.38 10.46 -33.88
N VAL A 67 -14.54 9.62 -34.49
CA VAL A 67 -14.53 9.37 -35.94
C VAL A 67 -15.62 8.36 -36.33
N GLU A 68 -16.08 7.54 -35.39
CA GLU A 68 -17.14 6.57 -35.63
C GLU A 68 -18.51 7.26 -35.72
N PRO A 69 -19.37 6.84 -36.67
CA PRO A 69 -20.70 7.44 -36.83
C PRO A 69 -21.55 7.22 -35.57
N ALA A 70 -22.26 8.28 -35.15
CA ALA A 70 -23.15 8.22 -34.00
C ALA A 70 -24.27 7.20 -34.24
N ARG A 71 -24.41 6.25 -33.31
CA ARG A 71 -25.45 5.23 -33.33
C ARG A 71 -26.56 5.60 -32.35
N HIS A 72 -27.80 5.66 -32.83
CA HIS A 72 -28.94 6.03 -32.02
C HIS A 72 -29.17 5.00 -30.91
N GLY A 73 -29.26 5.47 -29.66
CA GLY A 73 -29.45 4.60 -28.49
C GLY A 73 -28.18 3.90 -27.98
N ALA A 74 -27.03 4.08 -28.65
CA ALA A 74 -25.76 3.55 -28.16
C ALA A 74 -25.21 4.40 -27.01
N LEU A 75 -24.62 3.75 -26.00
CA LEU A 75 -23.89 4.44 -24.94
C LEU A 75 -22.69 5.18 -25.55
N SER A 76 -22.69 6.50 -25.42
CA SER A 76 -21.60 7.35 -25.90
C SER A 76 -20.34 7.20 -25.04
N PHE A 77 -19.18 7.50 -25.62
CA PHE A 77 -17.91 7.52 -24.89
C PHE A 77 -17.95 8.43 -23.65
N MET A 78 -18.64 9.56 -23.73
CA MET A 78 -18.76 10.55 -22.65
C MET A 78 -19.63 10.08 -21.47
N ALA A 79 -20.54 9.13 -21.72
CA ALA A 79 -21.40 8.55 -20.69
C ALA A 79 -20.75 7.35 -19.99
N ASP A 80 -19.57 6.90 -20.46
CA ASP A 80 -18.86 5.75 -19.89
C ASP A 80 -17.95 6.18 -18.73
N PHE A 81 -18.54 6.21 -17.53
CA PHE A 81 -17.84 6.53 -16.30
C PHE A 81 -16.63 5.61 -16.03
N GLU A 82 -16.71 4.33 -16.41
CA GLU A 82 -15.66 3.35 -16.14
C GLU A 82 -14.38 3.71 -16.90
N THR A 83 -14.52 4.09 -18.17
CA THR A 83 -13.41 4.50 -19.02
C THR A 83 -12.77 5.81 -18.55
N HIS A 84 -13.58 6.78 -18.12
CA HIS A 84 -13.07 8.05 -17.60
C HIS A 84 -12.36 7.87 -16.25
N LEU A 85 -12.95 7.17 -15.28
CA LEU A 85 -12.32 6.98 -13.98
C LEU A 85 -11.07 6.09 -14.07
N ARG A 86 -11.05 5.08 -14.96
CA ARG A 86 -9.84 4.29 -15.23
C ARG A 86 -8.68 5.17 -15.69
N SER A 87 -8.95 6.02 -16.69
CA SER A 87 -7.90 6.73 -17.43
C SER A 87 -7.48 8.03 -16.74
N LEU A 88 -8.42 8.80 -16.21
CA LEU A 88 -8.19 10.12 -15.63
C LEU A 88 -7.90 10.09 -14.12
N VAL A 89 -8.30 9.03 -13.42
CA VAL A 89 -8.14 8.92 -11.95
C VAL A 89 -7.26 7.74 -11.59
N ALA A 90 -7.67 6.53 -11.94
CA ALA A 90 -7.03 5.32 -11.45
C ALA A 90 -5.57 5.19 -11.91
N ILE A 91 -5.31 5.32 -13.21
CA ILE A 91 -3.95 5.25 -13.77
C ILE A 91 -3.04 6.34 -13.18
N PRO A 92 -3.41 7.64 -13.17
CA PRO A 92 -2.61 8.69 -12.55
C PRO A 92 -2.29 8.44 -11.07
N LEU A 93 -3.27 7.99 -10.27
CA LEU A 93 -3.04 7.69 -8.85
C LEU A 93 -2.08 6.50 -8.67
N LEU A 94 -2.20 5.45 -9.50
CA LEU A 94 -1.29 4.31 -9.48
C LEU A 94 0.14 4.69 -9.87
N LEU A 95 0.31 5.63 -10.81
CA LEU A 95 1.62 6.19 -11.18
C LEU A 95 2.17 7.12 -10.08
N PHE A 96 1.30 7.91 -9.45
CA PHE A 96 1.70 8.83 -8.39
C PHE A 96 2.19 8.10 -7.14
N ALA A 97 1.50 7.00 -6.80
CA ALA A 97 1.84 6.12 -5.69
C ALA A 97 3.30 5.63 -5.74
N GLU A 98 3.89 5.51 -6.93
CA GLU A 98 5.26 5.03 -7.12
C GLU A 98 6.27 5.88 -6.37
N SER A 99 6.22 7.18 -6.60
CA SER A 99 7.11 8.16 -5.98
C SER A 99 6.95 8.24 -4.46
N ARG A 100 5.71 8.07 -3.98
CA ARG A 100 5.35 8.19 -2.56
C ARG A 100 5.78 6.95 -1.78
N VAL A 101 5.44 5.76 -2.27
CA VAL A 101 5.78 4.49 -1.63
C VAL A 101 7.28 4.25 -1.68
N ASP A 102 7.94 4.50 -2.82
CA ASP A 102 9.37 4.23 -2.95
C ASP A 102 10.22 5.07 -1.98
N ARG A 103 9.87 6.36 -1.83
CA ARG A 103 10.52 7.25 -0.85
C ARG A 103 10.41 6.70 0.57
N GLU A 104 9.21 6.27 0.96
CA GLU A 104 8.96 5.75 2.30
C GLU A 104 9.64 4.39 2.53
N VAL A 105 9.63 3.50 1.55
CA VAL A 105 10.31 2.20 1.68
C VAL A 105 11.83 2.35 1.72
N LYS A 106 12.41 3.27 0.93
CA LYS A 106 13.84 3.64 1.05
C LYS A 106 14.18 4.09 2.46
N TYR A 107 13.36 4.97 3.04
CA TYR A 107 13.55 5.43 4.42
C TYR A 107 13.45 4.28 5.43
N ILE A 108 12.45 3.40 5.31
CA ILE A 108 12.24 2.26 6.19
C ILE A 108 13.43 1.30 6.11
N VAL A 109 13.84 0.88 4.92
CA VAL A 109 14.93 -0.09 4.74
C VAL A 109 16.26 0.46 5.26
N ARG A 110 16.57 1.74 5.00
CA ARG A 110 17.75 2.40 5.60
C ARG A 110 17.69 2.41 7.12
N SER A 111 16.53 2.75 7.69
CA SER A 111 16.32 2.80 9.14
C SER A 111 16.44 1.42 9.80
N LEU A 112 15.96 0.37 9.12
CA LEU A 112 16.12 -1.03 9.54
C LEU A 112 17.59 -1.45 9.59
N GLY A 113 18.40 -1.02 8.63
CA GLY A 113 19.84 -1.31 8.56
C GLY A 113 20.72 -0.53 9.54
N SER A 114 20.16 0.32 10.40
CA SER A 114 20.95 1.09 11.37
C SER A 114 21.62 0.17 12.41
N PRO A 115 22.88 0.42 12.82
CA PRO A 115 23.60 -0.44 13.78
C PRO A 115 22.90 -0.59 15.13
N ARG A 116 22.10 0.41 15.53
CA ARG A 116 21.30 0.38 16.77
C ARG A 116 20.12 -0.61 16.71
N ARG A 117 19.60 -0.91 15.52
CA ARG A 117 18.37 -1.71 15.33
C ARG A 117 18.63 -3.07 14.69
N CYS A 118 19.75 -3.23 14.00
CA CYS A 118 20.13 -4.46 13.31
C CYS A 118 21.34 -5.13 13.95
N ARG A 119 21.30 -6.46 14.10
CA ARG A 119 22.44 -7.28 14.55
C ARG A 119 23.56 -7.33 13.52
N ASN A 120 23.18 -7.36 12.25
CA ASN A 120 24.08 -7.51 11.11
C ASN A 120 23.54 -6.69 9.93
N SER A 121 23.96 -5.42 9.86
CA SER A 121 23.50 -4.49 8.82
C SER A 121 23.93 -4.93 7.42
N GLU A 122 25.11 -5.52 7.26
CA GLU A 122 25.59 -6.03 5.96
C GLU A 122 24.77 -7.23 5.50
N GLY A 123 24.48 -8.16 6.39
CA GLY A 123 23.61 -9.31 6.13
C GLY A 123 22.19 -8.88 5.77
N LEU A 124 21.66 -7.83 6.40
CA LEU A 124 20.36 -7.25 6.02
C LEU A 124 20.43 -6.67 4.61
N ARG A 125 21.45 -5.87 4.30
CA ARG A 125 21.64 -5.31 2.94
C ARG A 125 21.81 -6.41 1.90
N ALA A 126 22.54 -7.49 2.20
CA ALA A 126 22.68 -8.64 1.32
C ALA A 126 21.34 -9.35 1.05
N ARG A 127 20.50 -9.57 2.08
CA ARG A 127 19.15 -10.16 1.92
C ARG A 127 18.19 -9.27 1.15
N VAL A 128 18.29 -7.96 1.36
CA VAL A 128 17.51 -6.98 0.59
C VAL A 128 17.96 -6.98 -0.87
N ARG A 129 19.29 -6.99 -1.13
CA ARG A 129 19.86 -7.08 -2.47
C ARG A 129 19.47 -8.36 -3.20
N SER A 130 19.41 -9.50 -2.51
CA SER A 130 19.02 -10.77 -3.15
C SER A 130 17.56 -10.82 -3.62
N LEU A 131 16.70 -9.92 -3.13
CA LEU A 131 15.31 -9.77 -3.59
C LEU A 131 15.15 -8.74 -4.72
N ARG A 132 16.18 -7.96 -5.03
CA ARG A 132 16.17 -6.97 -6.12
C ARG A 132 15.79 -7.59 -7.49
N PRO A 133 16.26 -8.80 -7.87
CA PRO A 133 15.86 -9.42 -9.13
C PRO A 133 14.34 -9.66 -9.24
N LEU A 134 13.62 -9.86 -8.12
CA LEU A 134 12.16 -10.01 -8.17
C LEU A 134 11.45 -8.75 -8.68
N ILE A 135 12.12 -7.59 -8.67
CA ILE A 135 11.56 -6.33 -9.16
C ILE A 135 12.15 -5.97 -10.53
N GLU A 136 13.45 -6.18 -10.70
CA GLU A 136 14.19 -5.69 -11.88
C GLU A 136 14.25 -6.68 -13.04
N HIS A 137 14.00 -7.98 -12.80
CA HIS A 137 14.14 -9.00 -13.84
C HIS A 137 13.09 -8.82 -14.96
N PRO A 138 13.49 -8.80 -16.25
CA PRO A 138 12.59 -8.51 -17.35
C PRO A 138 11.44 -9.51 -17.50
N LEU A 139 11.66 -10.78 -17.15
CA LEU A 139 10.60 -11.81 -17.17
C LEU A 139 9.45 -11.51 -16.20
N VAL A 140 9.72 -10.80 -15.09
CA VAL A 140 8.64 -10.38 -14.18
C VAL A 140 7.73 -9.39 -14.89
N GLY A 141 8.32 -8.38 -15.56
CA GLY A 141 7.56 -7.42 -16.37
C GLY A 141 6.77 -8.09 -17.48
N ALA A 142 7.40 -8.99 -18.25
CA ALA A 142 6.74 -9.74 -19.32
C ALA A 142 5.61 -10.63 -18.81
N GLY A 143 5.81 -11.32 -17.68
CA GLY A 143 4.79 -12.15 -17.04
C GLY A 143 3.59 -11.34 -16.56
N LEU A 144 3.82 -10.14 -16.00
CA LEU A 144 2.73 -9.23 -15.59
C LEU A 144 1.94 -8.70 -16.80
N VAL A 145 2.60 -8.41 -17.93
CA VAL A 145 1.93 -8.01 -19.17
C VAL A 145 1.10 -9.15 -19.73
N LEU A 146 1.66 -10.36 -19.79
CA LEU A 146 0.94 -11.54 -20.23
C LEU A 146 -0.31 -11.75 -19.37
N LEU A 147 -0.17 -11.69 -18.04
CA LEU A 147 -1.30 -11.81 -17.12
C LEU A 147 -2.36 -10.72 -17.32
N ALA A 148 -1.93 -9.48 -17.63
CA ALA A 148 -2.84 -8.40 -17.95
C ALA A 148 -3.61 -8.64 -19.27
N LEU A 149 -2.95 -9.19 -20.29
CA LEU A 149 -3.58 -9.55 -21.56
C LEU A 149 -4.55 -10.74 -21.43
N LEU A 150 -4.26 -11.69 -20.54
CA LEU A 150 -5.14 -12.83 -20.27
C LEU A 150 -6.50 -12.44 -19.66
N ILE A 151 -6.61 -11.22 -19.11
CA ILE A 151 -7.87 -10.67 -18.57
C ILE A 151 -8.77 -10.09 -19.68
N VAL A 152 -8.24 -9.79 -20.86
CA VAL A 152 -9.00 -9.16 -21.95
C VAL A 152 -10.22 -9.98 -22.39
N PRO A 153 -10.14 -11.30 -22.61
CA PRO A 153 -11.31 -12.09 -23.03
C PRO A 153 -12.43 -12.10 -21.99
N THR A 154 -12.08 -12.14 -20.69
CA THR A 154 -13.08 -12.11 -19.62
C THR A 154 -13.72 -10.74 -19.51
N TRP A 155 -12.93 -9.66 -19.66
CA TRP A 155 -13.43 -8.30 -19.71
C TRP A 155 -14.39 -8.09 -20.89
N ILE A 156 -14.02 -8.53 -22.11
CA ILE A 156 -14.86 -8.46 -23.31
C ILE A 156 -16.20 -9.16 -23.04
N ARG A 157 -16.17 -10.40 -22.55
CA ARG A 157 -17.39 -11.18 -22.27
C ARG A 157 -18.32 -10.48 -21.27
N HIS A 158 -17.77 -9.85 -20.23
CA HIS A 158 -18.56 -9.12 -19.24
C HIS A 158 -19.19 -7.82 -19.79
N HIS A 159 -18.55 -7.17 -20.75
CA HIS A 159 -19.03 -5.92 -21.35
C HIS A 159 -19.88 -6.12 -22.61
N THR A 160 -19.99 -7.36 -23.08
CA THR A 160 -20.88 -7.74 -24.19
C THR A 160 -22.31 -7.94 -23.68
N SER A 161 -22.85 -6.97 -22.94
CA SER A 161 -24.13 -7.06 -22.25
C SER A 161 -25.29 -6.49 -23.08
N GLY A 162 -25.45 -6.97 -24.32
CA GLY A 162 -26.65 -6.75 -25.16
C GLY A 162 -27.05 -5.31 -25.51
N ARG A 163 -26.36 -4.29 -24.98
CA ARG A 163 -26.60 -2.86 -25.20
C ARG A 163 -25.59 -2.31 -26.20
N GLU A 164 -26.03 -1.49 -27.15
CA GLU A 164 -25.09 -0.86 -28.07
C GLU A 164 -24.21 0.13 -27.31
N THR A 165 -22.91 0.11 -27.57
CA THR A 165 -21.95 1.01 -26.91
C THR A 165 -20.92 1.49 -27.91
N TRP A 166 -20.18 2.55 -27.57
CA TRP A 166 -19.02 2.98 -28.35
C TRP A 166 -17.92 1.89 -28.45
N ILE A 167 -17.95 0.85 -27.61
CA ILE A 167 -16.98 -0.26 -27.57
C ILE A 167 -17.39 -1.41 -28.49
N PHE A 168 -18.70 -1.71 -28.54
CA PHE A 168 -19.25 -2.85 -29.25
C PHE A 168 -20.32 -2.43 -30.26
N VAL A 169 -20.25 -3.02 -31.46
CA VAL A 169 -21.37 -3.04 -32.40
C VAL A 169 -22.15 -4.31 -32.16
N ASN A 170 -23.42 -4.16 -31.76
CA ASN A 170 -24.28 -5.32 -31.56
C ASN A 170 -24.82 -5.81 -32.91
N GLY A 171 -24.87 -7.13 -33.03
CA GLY A 171 -25.37 -7.86 -34.19
C GLY A 171 -25.44 -9.35 -33.84
N ALA A 172 -25.66 -10.23 -34.83
CA ALA A 172 -25.68 -11.69 -34.59
C ALA A 172 -24.37 -12.21 -33.95
N ARG A 173 -23.25 -11.51 -34.19
CA ARG A 173 -22.01 -11.65 -33.45
C ARG A 173 -21.54 -10.24 -33.04
N PRO A 174 -21.44 -9.92 -31.75
CA PRO A 174 -20.95 -8.63 -31.30
C PRO A 174 -19.49 -8.46 -31.72
N THR A 175 -19.19 -7.36 -32.40
CA THR A 175 -17.84 -7.03 -32.86
C THR A 175 -17.32 -5.79 -32.14
N LEU A 176 -16.01 -5.74 -31.92
CA LEU A 176 -15.35 -4.56 -31.34
C LEU A 176 -15.25 -3.47 -32.40
N THR A 177 -15.54 -2.25 -31.98
CA THR A 177 -15.22 -1.04 -32.77
C THR A 177 -13.71 -0.78 -32.78
N ALA A 178 -13.24 0.20 -33.56
CA ALA A 178 -11.82 0.58 -33.53
C ALA A 178 -11.46 1.13 -32.15
N ALA A 179 -12.32 1.99 -31.60
CA ALA A 179 -12.18 2.54 -30.26
C ALA A 179 -12.26 1.43 -29.18
N GLY A 180 -13.17 0.49 -29.32
CA GLY A 180 -13.33 -0.65 -28.42
C GLY A 180 -12.15 -1.62 -28.45
N THR A 181 -11.54 -1.83 -29.62
CA THR A 181 -10.31 -2.63 -29.75
C THR A 181 -9.15 -1.98 -29.00
N TRP A 182 -8.98 -0.66 -29.14
CA TRP A 182 -7.98 0.08 -28.36
C TRP A 182 -8.25 0.00 -26.85
N GLN A 183 -9.50 0.16 -26.44
CA GLN A 183 -9.91 0.05 -25.04
C GLN A 183 -9.58 -1.35 -24.48
N ALA A 184 -9.94 -2.41 -25.21
CA ALA A 184 -9.80 -3.79 -24.78
C ALA A 184 -8.33 -4.26 -24.72
N TYR A 185 -7.51 -3.89 -25.70
CA TYR A 185 -6.14 -4.44 -25.83
C TYR A 185 -5.03 -3.48 -25.39
N VAL A 186 -5.32 -2.19 -25.20
CA VAL A 186 -4.34 -1.20 -24.71
C VAL A 186 -4.74 -0.69 -23.34
N VAL A 187 -5.91 -0.05 -23.22
CA VAL A 187 -6.28 0.69 -22.00
C VAL A 187 -6.50 -0.25 -20.81
N VAL A 188 -7.30 -1.31 -21.00
CA VAL A 188 -7.57 -2.30 -19.96
C VAL A 188 -6.28 -3.02 -19.52
N PRO A 189 -5.44 -3.57 -20.43
CA PRO A 189 -4.18 -4.19 -20.05
C PRO A 189 -3.21 -3.24 -19.37
N VAL A 190 -3.12 -1.98 -19.79
CA VAL A 190 -2.29 -0.98 -19.11
C VAL A 190 -2.72 -0.82 -17.65
N TYR A 191 -4.01 -0.62 -17.39
CA TYR A 191 -4.53 -0.50 -16.04
C TYR A 191 -4.28 -1.77 -15.20
N VAL A 192 -4.62 -2.94 -15.75
CA VAL A 192 -4.45 -4.22 -15.07
C VAL A 192 -2.97 -4.51 -14.78
N PHE A 193 -2.08 -4.24 -15.73
CA PHE A 193 -0.64 -4.34 -15.53
C PHE A 193 -0.16 -3.47 -14.37
N LEU A 194 -0.62 -2.21 -14.28
CA LEU A 194 -0.26 -1.33 -13.17
C LEU A 194 -0.75 -1.88 -11.83
N LEU A 195 -1.97 -2.40 -11.75
CA LEU A 195 -2.49 -3.06 -10.54
C LEU A 195 -1.69 -4.31 -10.16
N LEU A 196 -1.47 -5.22 -11.10
CA LEU A 196 -0.72 -6.46 -10.86
C LEU A 196 0.71 -6.16 -10.40
N ARG A 197 1.32 -5.12 -10.96
CA ARG A 197 2.65 -4.65 -10.55
C ARG A 197 2.66 -4.11 -9.11
N TRP A 198 1.58 -3.46 -8.66
CA TRP A 198 1.44 -3.05 -7.26
C TRP A 198 1.21 -4.25 -6.32
N LEU A 199 0.38 -5.20 -6.72
CA LEU A 199 0.19 -6.47 -5.99
C LEU A 199 1.52 -7.22 -5.83
N TRP A 200 2.30 -7.30 -6.91
CA TRP A 200 3.63 -7.89 -6.89
C TRP A 200 4.59 -7.14 -5.96
N ARG A 201 4.59 -5.80 -5.97
CA ARG A 201 5.40 -4.99 -5.06
C ARG A 201 5.03 -5.19 -3.59
N TRP A 202 3.75 -5.37 -3.25
CA TRP A 202 3.35 -5.73 -1.89
C TRP A 202 3.93 -7.08 -1.47
N LEU A 203 3.88 -8.08 -2.35
CA LEU A 203 4.46 -9.38 -2.09
C LEU A 203 5.97 -9.29 -1.86
N VAL A 204 6.71 -8.60 -2.75
CA VAL A 204 8.15 -8.41 -2.59
C VAL A 204 8.48 -7.63 -1.31
N LEU A 205 7.70 -6.59 -0.97
CA LEU A 205 7.91 -5.83 0.26
C LEU A 205 7.66 -6.70 1.51
N MET A 206 6.65 -7.57 1.48
CA MET A 206 6.41 -8.54 2.55
C MET A 206 7.63 -9.45 2.74
N LEU A 207 8.20 -9.98 1.64
CA LEU A 207 9.40 -10.81 1.67
C LEU A 207 10.62 -10.04 2.20
N VAL A 208 10.79 -8.78 1.80
CA VAL A 208 11.86 -7.90 2.32
C VAL A 208 11.75 -7.77 3.83
N PHE A 209 10.54 -7.50 4.34
CA PHE A 209 10.29 -7.40 5.77
C PHE A 209 10.50 -8.72 6.50
N ALA A 210 10.00 -9.83 5.96
CA ALA A 210 10.18 -11.18 6.53
C ALA A 210 11.65 -11.59 6.63
N ARG A 211 12.42 -11.37 5.57
CA ARG A 211 13.86 -11.69 5.51
C ARG A 211 14.69 -10.77 6.40
N SER A 212 14.26 -9.51 6.57
CA SER A 212 14.95 -8.54 7.44
C SER A 212 14.66 -8.78 8.92
N ALA A 213 13.46 -9.24 9.26
CA ALA A 213 12.96 -9.31 10.63
C ALA A 213 13.83 -10.17 11.59
N SER A 214 14.44 -11.27 11.11
CA SER A 214 15.35 -12.11 11.94
C SER A 214 16.64 -11.42 12.35
N LEU A 215 17.06 -10.37 11.64
CA LEU A 215 18.28 -9.62 11.93
C LEU A 215 18.03 -8.41 12.83
N LEU A 216 16.76 -8.13 13.18
CA LEU A 216 16.41 -6.97 13.98
C LEU A 216 16.59 -7.24 15.48
N ARG A 217 16.78 -6.16 16.25
CA ARG A 217 16.83 -6.16 17.72
C ARG A 217 15.63 -5.38 18.28
N PRO A 218 14.42 -6.00 18.34
CA PRO A 218 13.27 -5.36 18.97
C PRO A 218 13.48 -5.19 20.48
N ILE A 219 13.26 -3.97 20.95
CA ILE A 219 13.30 -3.62 22.38
C ILE A 219 11.87 -3.73 22.90
N VAL A 220 11.54 -4.84 23.56
CA VAL A 220 10.15 -5.14 23.97
C VAL A 220 9.55 -4.12 24.96
N SER A 221 10.40 -3.44 25.73
CA SER A 221 10.03 -2.39 26.70
C SER A 221 9.96 -0.99 26.10
N HIS A 222 10.14 -0.85 24.78
CA HIS A 222 10.15 0.45 24.13
C HIS A 222 8.76 1.11 24.18
N GLY A 223 8.69 2.38 24.58
CA GLY A 223 7.44 3.11 24.81
C GLY A 223 6.52 3.27 23.59
N ASP A 224 7.02 3.01 22.37
CA ASP A 224 6.22 3.00 21.13
C ASP A 224 5.34 1.75 20.96
N ARG A 225 5.44 0.76 21.86
CA ARG A 225 4.76 -0.54 21.80
C ARG A 225 4.98 -1.31 20.49
N CYS A 226 5.97 -0.92 19.69
CA CYS A 226 6.33 -1.52 18.39
C CYS A 226 7.78 -2.00 18.40
N GLY A 227 8.40 -2.14 19.56
CA GLY A 227 9.78 -2.61 19.69
C GLY A 227 10.83 -1.62 19.20
N GLY A 228 10.50 -0.32 19.06
CA GLY A 228 11.35 0.68 18.42
C GLY A 228 11.24 0.76 16.89
N PHE A 229 10.23 0.08 16.31
CA PHE A 229 9.98 -0.02 14.87
C PHE A 229 8.67 0.64 14.41
N SER A 230 8.08 1.55 15.22
CA SER A 230 6.85 2.25 14.85
C SER A 230 6.96 3.15 13.60
N PHE A 231 8.14 3.36 13.03
CA PHE A 231 8.30 4.03 11.73
C PHE A 231 7.82 3.17 10.57
N VAL A 232 7.90 1.83 10.69
CA VAL A 232 7.47 0.87 9.66
C VAL A 232 5.96 0.96 9.42
N SER A 233 5.19 1.30 10.46
CA SER A 233 3.73 1.43 10.36
C SER A 233 3.28 2.56 9.44
N ARG A 234 4.19 3.42 8.93
CA ARG A 234 3.87 4.49 7.97
C ARG A 234 3.73 3.99 6.53
N ALA A 235 4.25 2.80 6.21
CA ALA A 235 4.18 2.26 4.85
C ALA A 235 2.72 2.10 4.33
N PRO A 236 1.77 1.52 5.09
CA PRO A 236 0.38 1.36 4.65
C PRO A 236 -0.30 2.65 4.19
N GLY A 237 -0.06 3.80 4.83
CA GLY A 237 -0.68 5.06 4.41
C GLY A 237 -0.16 5.59 3.08
N GLN A 238 1.03 5.20 2.63
CA GLN A 238 1.49 5.55 1.27
C GLN A 238 0.83 4.68 0.20
N PHE A 239 0.39 3.47 0.56
CA PHE A 239 -0.39 2.61 -0.33
C PHE A 239 -1.84 3.09 -0.52
N ALA A 240 -2.29 4.08 0.27
CA ALA A 240 -3.60 4.69 0.11
C ALA A 240 -3.84 5.24 -1.31
N TRP A 241 -2.81 5.73 -2.00
CA TRP A 241 -2.91 6.18 -3.40
C TRP A 241 -3.26 5.03 -4.35
N VAL A 242 -2.70 3.84 -4.13
CA VAL A 242 -3.01 2.63 -4.91
C VAL A 242 -4.45 2.19 -4.63
N ILE A 243 -4.85 2.21 -3.36
CA ILE A 243 -6.21 1.88 -2.92
C ILE A 243 -7.23 2.84 -3.53
N ALA A 244 -6.99 4.15 -3.51
CA ALA A 244 -7.88 5.13 -4.14
C ALA A 244 -8.04 4.88 -5.64
N GLY A 245 -6.94 4.58 -6.35
CA GLY A 245 -7.01 4.26 -7.78
C GLY A 245 -7.76 2.95 -8.08
N ALA A 246 -7.56 1.90 -7.27
CA ALA A 246 -8.32 0.66 -7.44
C ALA A 246 -9.81 0.83 -7.11
N SER A 247 -10.11 1.54 -6.02
CA SER A 247 -11.49 1.81 -5.56
C SER A 247 -12.26 2.71 -6.51
N SER A 248 -11.61 3.64 -7.22
CA SER A 248 -12.29 4.48 -8.21
C SER A 248 -12.89 3.66 -9.35
N LEU A 249 -12.20 2.60 -9.81
CA LEU A 249 -12.76 1.76 -10.86
C LEU A 249 -13.96 0.94 -10.37
N VAL A 250 -13.87 0.39 -9.16
CA VAL A 250 -14.99 -0.35 -8.57
C VAL A 250 -16.19 0.57 -8.38
N SER A 251 -15.95 1.79 -7.88
CA SER A 251 -16.98 2.82 -7.73
C SER A 251 -17.62 3.18 -9.06
N ALA A 252 -16.83 3.41 -10.12
CA ALA A 252 -17.35 3.73 -11.45
C ALA A 252 -18.36 2.67 -11.92
N ARG A 253 -18.05 1.39 -11.71
CA ARG A 253 -18.90 0.28 -12.13
C ARG A 253 -20.17 0.17 -11.29
N TRP A 254 -20.10 0.45 -9.99
CA TRP A 254 -21.29 0.51 -9.14
C TRP A 254 -22.16 1.74 -9.46
N LEU A 255 -21.55 2.89 -9.73
CA LEU A 255 -22.26 4.09 -10.15
C LEU A 255 -22.99 3.84 -11.46
N PHE A 256 -22.33 3.23 -12.43
CA PHE A 256 -22.95 2.82 -13.69
C PHE A 256 -24.13 1.86 -13.45
N ALA A 257 -23.96 0.84 -12.60
CA ALA A 257 -25.03 -0.10 -12.30
C ALA A 257 -26.25 0.58 -11.63
N VAL A 258 -26.02 1.55 -10.74
CA VAL A 258 -27.11 2.28 -10.06
C VAL A 258 -27.81 3.24 -11.03
N VAL A 259 -27.05 4.01 -11.80
CA VAL A 259 -27.58 5.07 -12.67
C VAL A 259 -28.15 4.53 -13.98
N CYS A 260 -27.43 3.62 -14.64
CA CYS A 260 -27.77 3.15 -15.97
C CYS A 260 -28.55 1.83 -15.97
N ASP A 261 -28.30 0.93 -15.00
CA ASP A 261 -28.98 -0.36 -14.92
C ASP A 261 -30.10 -0.38 -13.87
N GLY A 262 -30.31 0.71 -13.13
CA GLY A 262 -31.38 0.85 -12.14
C GLY A 262 -31.22 -0.06 -10.91
N VAL A 263 -29.99 -0.55 -10.65
CA VAL A 263 -29.71 -1.39 -9.49
C VAL A 263 -29.90 -0.56 -8.21
N PRO A 264 -30.66 -1.06 -7.21
CA PRO A 264 -30.83 -0.34 -5.96
C PRO A 264 -29.48 -0.06 -5.28
N ALA A 265 -29.21 1.18 -4.87
CA ALA A 265 -27.95 1.55 -4.23
C ALA A 265 -27.66 0.74 -2.94
N ALA A 266 -28.70 0.27 -2.25
CA ALA A 266 -28.56 -0.62 -1.11
C ALA A 266 -27.87 -1.96 -1.47
N ALA A 267 -28.01 -2.45 -2.71
CA ALA A 267 -27.44 -3.73 -3.13
C ALA A 267 -25.90 -3.72 -3.20
N VAL A 268 -25.29 -2.56 -3.43
CA VAL A 268 -23.82 -2.42 -3.53
C VAL A 268 -23.14 -2.18 -2.17
N THR A 269 -23.89 -1.92 -1.10
CA THR A 269 -23.35 -1.65 0.24
C THR A 269 -22.57 -2.82 0.84
N LYS A 270 -23.05 -4.06 0.70
CA LYS A 270 -22.37 -5.26 1.20
C LYS A 270 -21.04 -5.50 0.45
N PRO A 271 -21.01 -5.52 -0.90
CA PRO A 271 -19.75 -5.52 -1.66
C PRO A 271 -18.80 -4.37 -1.28
N MET A 272 -19.33 -3.18 -1.02
CA MET A 272 -18.55 -2.01 -0.60
C MET A 272 -17.82 -2.24 0.72
N LEU A 273 -18.50 -2.78 1.73
CA LEU A 273 -17.85 -3.17 2.99
C LEU A 273 -16.73 -4.20 2.76
N GLY A 274 -16.97 -5.17 1.87
CA GLY A 274 -15.96 -6.14 1.47
C GLY A 274 -14.70 -5.50 0.88
N ILE A 275 -14.87 -4.53 -0.04
CA ILE A 275 -13.75 -3.78 -0.63
C ILE A 275 -13.03 -2.92 0.42
N LEU A 276 -13.76 -2.34 1.36
CA LEU A 276 -13.17 -1.54 2.44
C LEU A 276 -12.26 -2.39 3.33
N ILE A 277 -12.76 -3.56 3.77
CA ILE A 277 -11.98 -4.52 4.55
C ILE A 277 -10.77 -5.01 3.74
N LEU A 278 -10.99 -5.41 2.49
CA LEU A 278 -9.94 -5.89 1.59
C LEU A 278 -8.85 -4.83 1.39
N SER A 279 -9.23 -3.56 1.27
CA SER A 279 -8.29 -2.44 1.11
C SER A 279 -7.35 -2.30 2.31
N VAL A 280 -7.88 -2.43 3.53
CA VAL A 280 -7.06 -2.43 4.75
C VAL A 280 -6.18 -3.68 4.80
N LEU A 281 -6.73 -4.86 4.55
CA LEU A 281 -5.95 -6.11 4.57
C LEU A 281 -4.77 -6.06 3.60
N ILE A 282 -5.01 -5.61 2.37
CA ILE A 282 -4.00 -5.53 1.33
C ILE A 282 -2.96 -4.43 1.64
N ALA A 283 -3.37 -3.24 2.11
CA ALA A 283 -2.42 -2.18 2.44
C ALA A 283 -1.49 -2.54 3.61
N PHE A 284 -1.98 -3.34 4.56
CA PHE A 284 -1.22 -3.81 5.72
C PHE A 284 -0.52 -5.16 5.48
N PHE A 285 -0.82 -5.86 4.38
CA PHE A 285 -0.26 -7.16 4.03
C PHE A 285 1.27 -7.24 4.13
N PRO A 286 2.06 -6.24 3.68
CA PRO A 286 3.51 -6.31 3.80
C PRO A 286 4.01 -6.46 5.23
N LEU A 287 3.31 -5.86 6.21
CA LEU A 287 3.72 -5.86 7.61
C LEU A 287 3.64 -7.25 8.27
N LEU A 288 2.92 -8.19 7.65
CA LEU A 288 2.90 -9.60 8.09
C LEU A 288 4.29 -10.22 8.10
N GLY A 289 5.24 -9.71 7.30
CA GLY A 289 6.63 -10.14 7.35
C GLY A 289 7.29 -9.99 8.73
N PHE A 290 6.85 -9.04 9.55
CA PHE A 290 7.38 -8.86 10.91
C PHE A 290 6.71 -9.77 11.96
N ALA A 291 5.51 -10.30 11.66
CA ALA A 291 4.62 -10.89 12.66
C ALA A 291 5.29 -12.03 13.44
N PHE A 292 5.95 -12.96 12.75
CA PHE A 292 6.58 -14.11 13.39
C PHE A 292 7.67 -13.69 14.40
N HIS A 293 8.62 -12.85 13.98
CA HIS A 293 9.76 -12.45 14.80
C HIS A 293 9.36 -11.54 15.96
N PHE A 294 8.40 -10.64 15.74
CA PHE A 294 7.90 -9.75 16.79
C PHE A 294 7.06 -10.52 17.81
N ALA A 295 6.30 -11.53 17.37
CA ALA A 295 5.61 -12.44 18.28
C ALA A 295 6.60 -13.25 19.14
N GLN A 296 7.69 -13.75 18.56
CA GLN A 296 8.72 -14.46 19.31
C GLN A 296 9.41 -13.55 20.33
N ALA A 297 9.76 -12.32 19.93
CA ALA A 297 10.34 -11.31 20.81
C ALA A 297 9.39 -10.98 21.98
N LYS A 298 8.11 -10.72 21.69
CA LYS A 298 7.08 -10.47 22.71
C LYS A 298 6.93 -11.64 23.69
N ARG A 299 6.86 -12.88 23.19
CA ARG A 299 6.76 -14.09 24.04
C ARG A 299 7.97 -14.23 24.96
N SER A 300 9.18 -14.02 24.44
CA SER A 300 10.40 -14.06 25.24
C SER A 300 10.42 -12.93 26.27
N GLY A 301 10.11 -11.70 25.85
CA GLY A 301 10.01 -10.54 26.72
C GLY A 301 9.03 -10.76 27.87
N LEU A 302 7.83 -11.25 27.58
CA LEU A 302 6.81 -11.52 28.60
C LEU A 302 7.28 -12.49 29.67
N ARG A 303 8.05 -13.54 29.32
CA ARG A 303 8.59 -14.47 30.32
C ARG A 303 9.60 -13.79 31.25
N HIS A 304 10.56 -13.05 30.68
CA HIS A 304 11.61 -12.40 31.48
C HIS A 304 11.04 -11.28 32.35
N TYR A 305 10.24 -10.38 31.78
CA TYR A 305 9.66 -9.26 32.53
C TYR A 305 8.66 -9.72 33.59
N ARG A 306 7.88 -10.78 33.32
CA ARG A 306 7.00 -11.37 34.33
C ARG A 306 7.80 -11.89 35.54
N ALA A 307 8.88 -12.63 35.31
CA ALA A 307 9.70 -13.15 36.41
C ALA A 307 10.31 -12.01 37.26
N VAL A 308 10.73 -10.91 36.63
CA VAL A 308 11.24 -9.73 37.34
C VAL A 308 10.14 -9.04 38.16
N VAL A 309 8.95 -8.82 37.58
CA VAL A 309 7.80 -8.22 38.28
C VAL A 309 7.35 -9.08 39.45
N GLU A 310 7.19 -10.39 39.25
CA GLU A 310 6.80 -11.32 40.31
C GLU A 310 7.84 -11.40 41.43
N GLY A 311 9.13 -11.43 41.08
CA GLY A 311 10.22 -11.43 42.05
C GLY A 311 10.21 -10.15 42.90
N HIS A 312 10.06 -8.99 42.26
CA HIS A 312 9.98 -7.70 42.96
C HIS A 312 8.74 -7.60 43.85
N ALA A 313 7.57 -7.98 43.34
CA ALA A 313 6.31 -7.99 44.11
C ALA A 313 6.40 -8.87 45.35
N ARG A 314 6.93 -10.10 45.23
CA ARG A 314 7.14 -10.99 46.39
C ARG A 314 8.14 -10.44 47.40
N ASN A 315 9.15 -9.69 46.96
CA ASN A 315 10.10 -9.06 47.88
C ASN A 315 9.42 -7.97 48.70
N VAL A 316 8.64 -7.11 48.04
CA VAL A 316 7.89 -6.03 48.69
C VAL A 316 6.81 -6.58 49.62
N GLU A 317 6.01 -7.56 49.18
CA GLU A 317 4.99 -8.21 50.02
C GLU A 317 5.61 -8.86 51.27
N ARG A 318 6.72 -9.60 51.13
CA ARG A 318 7.41 -10.22 52.27
C ARG A 318 7.84 -9.19 53.31
N GLU A 319 8.27 -8.01 52.87
CA GLU A 319 8.68 -6.93 53.75
C GLU A 319 7.47 -6.27 54.41
N TRP A 320 6.39 -6.01 53.65
CA TRP A 320 5.16 -5.43 54.19
C TRP A 320 4.50 -6.32 55.24
N PHE A 321 4.36 -7.62 54.99
CA PHE A 321 3.70 -8.54 55.92
C PHE A 321 4.56 -8.90 57.14
N ARG A 322 5.85 -8.55 57.16
CA ARG A 322 6.70 -8.66 58.36
C ARG A 322 6.54 -7.49 59.32
N ARG A 323 6.04 -6.34 58.85
CA ARG A 323 5.91 -5.14 59.68
C ARG A 323 4.63 -5.21 60.54
N PRO A 324 4.70 -4.90 61.84
CA PRO A 324 3.51 -4.89 62.71
C PRO A 324 2.52 -3.82 62.24
N PHE A 325 1.23 -4.15 62.30
CA PHE A 325 0.17 -3.24 61.87
C PHE A 325 -0.02 -2.09 62.88
N PRO A 326 -0.22 -0.82 62.44
CA PRO A 326 -0.28 -0.35 61.05
C PRO A 326 1.12 0.02 60.50
N ALA A 327 1.61 -0.80 59.56
CA ALA A 327 2.85 -0.52 58.84
C ALA A 327 2.61 0.54 57.76
N HIS A 328 3.42 1.59 57.73
CA HIS A 328 3.35 2.59 56.67
C HIS A 328 4.07 2.03 55.43
N VAL A 329 3.32 1.89 54.33
CA VAL A 329 3.90 1.63 53.01
C VAL A 329 4.71 2.86 52.60
N THR A 330 5.98 2.68 52.27
CA THR A 330 6.78 3.81 51.82
C THR A 330 6.35 4.24 50.42
N SER A 331 6.44 5.54 50.14
CA SER A 331 6.18 6.07 48.80
C SER A 331 7.12 5.46 47.76
N GLU A 332 8.37 5.15 48.13
CA GLU A 332 9.38 4.52 47.27
C GLU A 332 9.01 3.08 46.89
N GLU A 333 8.55 2.25 47.84
CA GLU A 333 8.10 0.88 47.56
C GLU A 333 6.89 0.88 46.61
N SER A 334 5.89 1.74 46.86
CA SER A 334 4.71 1.88 46.01
C SER A 334 5.05 2.42 44.61
N SER A 335 5.95 3.41 44.51
CA SER A 335 6.43 3.95 43.24
C SER A 335 7.17 2.90 42.43
N SER A 336 8.11 2.17 43.05
CA SER A 336 8.91 1.15 42.35
C SER A 336 8.06 0.02 41.75
N LEU A 337 7.00 -0.42 42.46
CA LEU A 337 6.04 -1.40 41.95
C LEU A 337 5.23 -0.84 40.77
N THR A 338 4.80 0.42 40.89
CA THR A 338 4.04 1.11 39.84
C THR A 338 4.89 1.28 38.57
N ASP A 339 6.14 1.70 38.72
CA ASP A 339 7.08 1.89 37.61
C ASP A 339 7.36 0.56 36.90
N LEU A 340 7.61 -0.52 37.65
CA LEU A 340 7.87 -1.83 37.07
C LEU A 340 6.64 -2.42 36.36
N ASN A 341 5.45 -2.23 36.93
CA ASN A 341 4.18 -2.60 36.30
C ASN A 341 3.95 -1.81 35.00
N SER A 342 4.29 -0.52 34.97
CA SER A 342 4.19 0.30 33.76
C SER A 342 5.06 -0.25 32.62
N VAL A 343 6.28 -0.70 32.92
CA VAL A 343 7.18 -1.32 31.94
C VAL A 343 6.64 -2.67 31.48
N TYR A 344 6.13 -3.49 32.40
CA TYR A 344 5.50 -4.76 32.05
C TYR A 344 4.27 -4.57 31.16
N ASP A 345 3.48 -3.52 31.39
CA ASP A 345 2.32 -3.17 30.57
C ASP A 345 2.69 -2.78 29.15
N VAL A 346 3.81 -2.08 28.95
CA VAL A 346 4.36 -1.81 27.61
C VAL A 346 4.71 -3.12 26.89
N VAL A 347 5.37 -4.06 27.58
CA VAL A 347 5.72 -5.37 27.01
C VAL A 347 4.46 -6.20 26.69
N ARG A 348 3.47 -6.19 27.59
CA ARG A 348 2.17 -6.86 27.44
C ARG A 348 1.38 -6.33 26.25
N THR A 349 1.39 -5.01 26.06
CA THR A 349 0.67 -4.33 24.99
C THR A 349 1.49 -4.15 23.70
N MET A 350 2.72 -4.69 23.64
CA MET A 350 3.54 -4.69 22.43
C MET A 350 2.77 -5.29 21.25
N GLN A 351 2.76 -4.58 20.13
CA GLN A 351 2.12 -4.98 18.88
C GLN A 351 2.99 -5.99 18.13
N ILE A 352 2.36 -7.06 17.64
CA ILE A 352 3.01 -8.07 16.79
C ILE A 352 3.17 -7.54 15.36
N ILE A 353 2.13 -6.90 14.84
CA ILE A 353 2.13 -6.21 13.56
C ILE A 353 2.15 -4.72 13.89
N PRO A 354 3.21 -3.98 13.56
CA PRO A 354 3.30 -2.56 13.91
C PRO A 354 2.31 -1.76 13.07
N TYR A 355 1.20 -1.33 13.67
CA TYR A 355 0.18 -0.54 12.98
C TYR A 355 -0.16 0.73 13.77
N ARG A 356 -0.57 1.77 13.04
CA ARG A 356 -1.09 3.01 13.62
C ARG A 356 -2.51 3.23 13.14
N ARG A 357 -3.42 3.59 14.06
CA ARG A 357 -4.83 3.89 13.75
C ARG A 357 -4.95 4.93 12.64
N ALA A 358 -4.17 6.00 12.72
CA ALA A 358 -4.12 7.05 11.69
C ALA A 358 -3.88 6.50 10.26
N GLN A 359 -3.11 5.42 10.11
CA GLN A 359 -2.78 4.83 8.81
C GLN A 359 -3.93 3.96 8.29
N VAL A 360 -4.66 3.30 9.20
CA VAL A 360 -5.93 2.62 8.86
C VAL A 360 -6.94 3.67 8.39
N SER A 361 -7.06 4.79 9.10
CA SER A 361 -7.96 5.90 8.73
C SER A 361 -7.64 6.48 7.35
N ILE A 362 -6.36 6.69 7.03
CA ILE A 362 -5.93 7.17 5.70
C ILE A 362 -6.31 6.17 4.60
N VAL A 363 -6.10 4.87 4.81
CA VAL A 363 -6.44 3.82 3.83
C VAL A 363 -7.96 3.72 3.64
N LEU A 364 -8.73 3.75 4.73
CA LEU A 364 -10.19 3.73 4.69
C LEU A 364 -10.74 4.94 3.95
N LEU A 365 -10.24 6.14 4.27
CA LEU A 365 -10.64 7.37 3.60
C LEU A 365 -10.33 7.33 2.10
N ALA A 366 -9.15 6.83 1.73
CA ALA A 366 -8.77 6.68 0.34
C ALA A 366 -9.64 5.67 -0.43
N ALA A 367 -10.15 4.63 0.23
CA ALA A 367 -11.09 3.69 -0.36
C ALA A 367 -12.51 4.27 -0.49
N ILE A 368 -12.96 5.08 0.48
CA ILE A 368 -14.32 5.64 0.54
C ILE A 368 -14.49 6.84 -0.39
N ILE A 369 -13.49 7.72 -0.50
CA ILE A 369 -13.60 8.96 -1.32
C ILE A 369 -14.13 8.68 -2.73
N PRO A 370 -13.58 7.70 -3.50
CA PRO A 370 -14.09 7.43 -4.83
C PRO A 370 -15.52 6.89 -4.85
N MET A 371 -16.00 6.31 -3.74
CA MET A 371 -17.33 5.69 -3.60
C MET A 371 -18.42 6.69 -3.16
N LEU A 372 -18.06 7.91 -2.79
CA LEU A 372 -19.01 8.95 -2.37
C LEU A 372 -20.15 9.21 -3.37
N PRO A 373 -19.91 9.26 -4.70
CA PRO A 373 -20.99 9.47 -5.67
C PRO A 373 -22.04 8.36 -5.68
N VAL A 374 -21.66 7.13 -5.33
CA VAL A 374 -22.60 6.01 -5.21
C VAL A 374 -23.35 6.10 -3.89
N LEU A 375 -22.65 6.50 -2.82
CA LEU A 375 -23.22 6.62 -1.48
C LEU A 375 -24.22 7.78 -1.35
N SER A 376 -24.08 8.83 -2.16
CA SER A 376 -25.03 9.95 -2.17
C SER A 376 -26.44 9.56 -2.60
N PHE A 377 -26.63 8.39 -3.21
CA PHE A 377 -27.95 7.83 -3.50
C PHE A 377 -28.64 7.20 -2.28
N ILE A 378 -27.89 6.96 -1.19
CA ILE A 378 -28.39 6.31 0.03
C ILE A 378 -28.63 7.35 1.12
N ALA A 379 -27.68 8.25 1.32
CA ALA A 379 -27.72 9.27 2.36
C ALA A 379 -27.00 10.54 1.90
N PRO A 380 -27.31 11.70 2.51
CA PRO A 380 -26.56 12.93 2.31
C PRO A 380 -25.05 12.76 2.60
N ILE A 381 -24.21 13.41 1.80
CA ILE A 381 -22.74 13.28 1.89
C ILE A 381 -22.23 13.73 3.28
N ASP A 382 -22.85 14.74 3.87
CA ASP A 382 -22.47 15.25 5.19
C ASP A 382 -22.75 14.25 6.32
N GLU A 383 -23.83 13.46 6.22
CA GLU A 383 -24.12 12.38 7.16
C GLU A 383 -23.10 11.23 7.02
N ILE A 384 -22.77 10.86 5.77
CA ILE A 384 -21.78 9.83 5.47
C ILE A 384 -20.40 10.23 6.02
N LEU A 385 -19.98 11.46 5.74
CA LEU A 385 -18.70 11.99 6.23
C LEU A 385 -18.67 12.01 7.76
N ARG A 386 -19.75 12.47 8.42
CA ARG A 386 -19.86 12.43 9.89
C ARG A 386 -19.76 11.00 10.43
N GLY A 387 -20.41 10.04 9.79
CA GLY A 387 -20.33 8.62 10.16
C GLY A 387 -18.91 8.07 10.04
N VAL A 388 -18.22 8.37 8.94
CA VAL A 388 -16.82 7.97 8.71
C VAL A 388 -15.91 8.64 9.74
N PHE A 389 -16.04 9.94 9.99
CA PHE A 389 -15.22 10.63 11.00
C PHE A 389 -15.44 10.05 12.40
N LYS A 390 -16.67 9.75 12.80
CA LYS A 390 -16.97 9.10 14.09
C LYS A 390 -16.39 7.68 14.18
N ALA A 391 -16.36 6.92 13.08
CA ALA A 391 -15.80 5.58 13.07
C ALA A 391 -14.25 5.56 13.05
N LEU A 392 -13.62 6.65 12.63
CA LEU A 392 -12.17 6.79 12.50
C LEU A 392 -11.48 7.44 13.72
N LEU A 393 -12.24 8.15 14.56
CA LEU A 393 -11.82 8.69 15.86
C LEU A 393 -11.88 7.60 16.93
#